data_AF-A0A7X8ZC59-F1
#
_entry.id   AF-A0A7X8ZC59-F1
#
_cell.length_a   1.000
_cell.length_b   1.000
_cell.length_c   1.000
_cell.angle_alpha   90.00
_cell.angle_beta   90.00
_cell.angle_gamma   90.00
#
_symmetry.space_group_name_H-M   'P 1'
#
loop_
_entity.id
_entity.type
_entity.pdbx_description
1 polymer ?
#
loop_
_entity_poly.entity_id
_entity_poly.type
_entity_poly.pdbx_seq_one_letter_code
_entity_poly.pdbx_strand_id
1 'polypeptide(L)'
;MPYFLDFLLPRTLTAKLFLSAAEQEWTFGQLALIAVIGFVLVILVLGVITLLIKAIGIGVDKFNAGQKVADNAAVASPQGTVAGVASVKVPAPGSVGEIALHDVPEETAAMLMAIVADRMDVPLNELRFRSIREIKDDE
;
A
#
# COMPACT_ATOMS: atom_id res chain seq x y z
N MET A 1 -37.32 -12.77 4.01
CA MET A 1 -37.02 -13.97 4.83
C MET A 1 -35.96 -13.65 5.92
N PRO A 2 -36.25 -12.82 6.95
CA PRO A 2 -35.30 -12.57 8.04
C PRO A 2 -35.52 -13.43 9.31
N TYR A 3 -36.55 -14.29 9.34
CA TYR A 3 -36.97 -14.99 10.58
C TYR A 3 -36.19 -16.27 10.91
N PHE A 4 -35.32 -16.77 10.03
CA PHE A 4 -34.61 -18.04 10.26
C PHE A 4 -33.48 -17.91 11.31
N LEU A 5 -32.88 -16.71 11.43
CA LEU A 5 -31.84 -16.43 12.42
C LEU A 5 -32.41 -16.20 13.84
N ASP A 6 -33.67 -15.75 13.95
CA ASP A 6 -34.38 -15.63 15.24
C ASP A 6 -34.73 -17.02 15.82
N PHE A 7 -34.81 -18.06 14.99
CA PHE A 7 -35.06 -19.44 15.43
C PHE A 7 -33.78 -20.16 15.89
N LEU A 8 -32.66 -19.90 15.21
CA LEU A 8 -31.40 -20.59 15.50
C LEU A 8 -30.64 -19.98 16.69
N LEU A 9 -30.88 -18.70 17.00
CA LEU A 9 -30.25 -18.01 18.11
C LEU A 9 -31.33 -17.40 19.02
N PRO A 10 -31.73 -18.10 20.11
CA PRO A 10 -32.75 -17.57 21.00
C PRO A 10 -32.31 -16.21 21.53
N ARG A 11 -33.18 -15.20 21.52
CA ARG A 11 -32.88 -13.83 21.99
C ARG A 11 -32.39 -13.76 23.44
N THR A 12 -32.66 -14.81 24.21
CA THR A 12 -32.15 -14.99 25.58
C THR A 12 -30.69 -15.44 25.60
N LEU A 13 -30.19 -16.13 24.57
CA LEU A 13 -28.82 -16.59 24.45
C LEU A 13 -27.89 -15.45 24.03
N THR A 14 -28.31 -14.60 23.09
CA THR A 14 -27.58 -13.38 22.73
C THR A 14 -27.50 -12.41 23.91
N ALA A 15 -28.61 -12.22 24.63
CA ALA A 15 -28.62 -11.42 25.85
C ALA A 15 -27.70 -12.01 26.93
N LYS A 16 -27.69 -13.34 27.13
CA LYS A 16 -26.80 -14.00 28.10
C LYS A 16 -25.33 -13.98 27.71
N LEU A 17 -25.01 -14.14 26.42
CA LEU A 17 -23.63 -14.03 25.90
C LEU A 17 -23.11 -12.60 26.05
N PHE A 18 -23.95 -11.61 25.74
CA PHE A 18 -23.60 -10.21 25.90
C PHE A 18 -23.46 -9.82 27.38
N LEU A 19 -24.37 -10.26 28.24
CA LEU A 19 -24.30 -10.01 29.68
C LEU A 19 -23.08 -10.69 30.31
N SER A 20 -22.78 -11.94 29.93
CA SER A 20 -21.59 -12.67 30.39
C SER A 20 -20.28 -12.05 29.91
N ALA A 21 -20.26 -11.49 28.69
CA ALA A 21 -19.09 -10.75 28.19
C ALA A 21 -18.95 -9.37 28.84
N ALA A 22 -20.06 -8.73 29.22
CA ALA A 22 -20.10 -7.45 29.91
C ALA A 22 -19.79 -7.56 31.42
N GLU A 23 -20.11 -8.69 32.06
CA GLU A 23 -19.72 -9.01 33.45
C GLU A 23 -18.26 -9.45 33.58
N GLN A 24 -17.53 -9.61 32.47
CA GLN A 24 -16.12 -9.95 32.51
C GLN A 24 -15.29 -8.71 32.89
N GLU A 25 -15.24 -8.44 34.19
CA GLU A 25 -14.35 -7.47 34.80
C GLU A 25 -12.91 -7.94 34.62
N TRP A 26 -12.28 -7.54 33.50
CA TRP A 26 -10.86 -7.78 33.29
C TRP A 26 -10.09 -7.03 34.37
N THR A 27 -9.42 -7.77 35.24
CA THR A 27 -8.60 -7.14 36.28
C THR A 27 -7.46 -6.36 35.64
N PHE A 28 -7.05 -5.24 36.24
CA PHE A 28 -5.94 -4.43 35.72
C PHE A 28 -4.67 -5.27 35.47
N GLY A 29 -4.42 -6.30 36.29
CA GLY A 29 -3.32 -7.25 36.09
C GLY A 29 -3.43 -8.08 34.81
N GLN A 30 -4.64 -8.52 34.43
CA GLN A 30 -4.86 -9.22 33.17
C GLN A 30 -4.71 -8.30 31.95
N LEU A 31 -5.18 -7.05 32.05
CA LEU A 31 -4.95 -6.03 31.02
C LEU A 31 -3.46 -5.69 30.85
N ALA A 32 -2.73 -5.58 31.95
CA ALA A 32 -1.29 -5.38 31.91
C ALA A 32 -0.58 -6.57 31.26
N LEU A 33 -0.98 -7.80 31.58
CA LEU A 33 -0.38 -9.00 31.03
C LEU A 33 -0.66 -9.15 29.53
N ILE A 34 -1.90 -8.92 29.08
CA ILE A 34 -2.24 -8.98 27.65
C ILE A 34 -1.50 -7.89 26.86
N ALA A 35 -1.31 -6.70 27.43
CA ALA A 35 -0.53 -5.62 26.81
C ALA A 35 0.94 -6.01 26.66
N VAL A 36 1.56 -6.59 27.70
CA VAL A 36 2.95 -7.06 27.64
C VAL A 36 3.11 -8.19 26.62
N ILE A 37 2.20 -9.17 26.63
CA ILE A 37 2.21 -10.27 25.66
C ILE A 37 2.07 -9.74 24.24
N GLY A 38 1.11 -8.84 24.01
CA GLY A 38 0.91 -8.20 22.69
C GLY A 38 2.14 -7.42 22.24
N PHE A 39 2.77 -6.67 23.13
CA PHE A 39 4.00 -5.93 22.83
C PHE A 39 5.17 -6.85 22.46
N VAL A 40 5.37 -7.93 23.22
CA VAL A 40 6.39 -8.95 22.90
C VAL A 40 6.12 -9.59 21.54
N LEU A 41 4.86 -9.88 21.22
CA LEU A 41 4.46 -10.46 19.94
C LEU A 41 4.77 -9.51 18.77
N VAL A 42 4.49 -8.21 18.91
CA VAL A 42 4.86 -7.19 17.91
C VAL A 42 6.37 -7.16 17.68
N ILE A 43 7.18 -7.16 18.76
CA ILE A 43 8.64 -7.18 18.64
C ILE A 43 9.12 -8.46 17.94
N LEU A 44 8.53 -9.61 18.24
CA LEU A 44 8.87 -10.88 17.60
C LEU A 44 8.57 -10.82 16.09
N VAL A 45 7.39 -10.34 15.70
CA VAL A 45 6.99 -10.20 14.28
C VAL A 45 7.92 -9.23 13.55
N LEU A 46 8.22 -8.06 14.11
CA LEU A 46 9.18 -7.11 13.55
C LEU A 46 10.60 -7.71 13.46
N GLY A 47 11.00 -8.50 14.46
CA GLY A 47 12.27 -9.22 14.48
C GLY A 47 12.37 -10.26 13.35
N VAL A 48 11.31 -11.03 13.11
CA VAL A 48 11.24 -12.01 12.02
C VAL A 48 11.28 -11.32 10.66
N ILE A 49 10.55 -10.21 10.47
CA ILE A 49 10.60 -9.43 9.23
C ILE A 49 12.02 -8.88 9.00
N THR A 50 12.66 -8.35 10.04
CA THR A 50 14.04 -7.85 9.96
C THR A 50 15.03 -8.97 9.63
N LEU A 51 14.86 -10.15 10.22
CA LEU A 51 15.67 -11.34 9.93
C LEU A 51 15.53 -11.76 8.46
N LEU A 52 14.31 -11.76 7.93
CA LEU A 52 14.02 -12.11 6.53
C LEU A 52 14.68 -11.13 5.56
N ILE A 53 14.60 -9.82 5.84
CA ILE A 53 15.28 -8.79 5.03
C ILE A 53 16.79 -8.98 5.08
N LYS A 54 17.38 -9.25 6.25
CA LYS A 54 18.82 -9.54 6.38
C LYS A 54 19.24 -10.80 5.64
N ALA A 55 18.42 -11.85 5.67
CA ALA A 55 18.72 -13.11 4.96
C ALA A 55 18.76 -12.90 3.44
N ILE A 56 17.82 -12.13 2.90
CA ILE A 56 17.80 -11.75 1.49
C ILE A 56 18.98 -10.80 1.19
N GLY A 57 19.26 -9.82 2.06
CA GLY A 57 20.40 -8.91 1.94
C GLY A 57 21.74 -9.65 1.86
N ILE A 58 21.99 -10.66 2.70
CA ILE A 58 23.20 -11.49 2.64
C ILE A 58 23.27 -12.30 1.33
N GLY A 59 22.14 -12.81 0.84
CA GLY A 59 22.05 -13.50 -0.45
C GLY A 59 22.37 -12.56 -1.62
N VAL A 60 21.87 -11.32 -1.55
CA VAL A 60 22.16 -10.25 -2.51
C VAL A 60 23.60 -9.79 -2.38
N ASP A 61 24.20 -9.63 -1.21
CA ASP A 61 25.61 -9.23 -1.03
C ASP A 61 26.58 -10.25 -1.64
N LYS A 62 26.23 -11.54 -1.60
CA LYS A 62 26.98 -12.59 -2.29
C LYS A 62 26.82 -12.56 -3.81
N PHE A 63 25.73 -11.99 -4.33
CA PHE A 63 25.47 -11.82 -5.76
C PHE A 63 25.95 -10.46 -6.31
N ASN A 64 25.89 -9.41 -5.48
CA ASN A 64 26.34 -8.02 -5.70
C ASN A 64 27.79 -7.79 -5.25
N ALA A 65 28.56 -8.82 -4.90
CA ALA A 65 30.01 -8.70 -4.78
C ALA A 65 30.67 -8.25 -6.10
N GLY A 66 29.95 -8.26 -7.23
CA GLY A 66 30.31 -7.59 -8.48
C GLY A 66 29.81 -6.14 -8.64
N GLN A 67 28.99 -5.62 -7.72
CA GLN A 67 28.39 -4.28 -7.82
C GLN A 67 28.24 -3.65 -6.43
N LYS A 68 29.35 -3.04 -5.97
CA LYS A 68 29.43 -2.26 -4.73
C LYS A 68 28.98 -0.81 -4.97
N VAL A 69 28.61 -0.18 -3.84
CA VAL A 69 28.35 1.26 -3.55
C VAL A 69 26.86 1.61 -3.58
N ALA A 70 26.22 2.12 -2.51
CA ALA A 70 26.65 2.36 -1.12
C ALA A 70 25.42 2.60 -0.23
N ASP A 71 25.56 2.21 1.04
CA ASP A 71 24.79 2.65 2.20
C ASP A 71 24.78 4.18 2.35
N ASN A 72 23.66 4.76 2.79
CA ASN A 72 23.47 5.06 4.22
C ASN A 72 22.23 5.91 4.46
N ALA A 73 21.52 5.53 5.52
CA ALA A 73 20.65 6.41 6.26
C ALA A 73 21.46 7.56 6.88
N ALA A 74 20.98 8.80 6.73
CA ALA A 74 21.43 9.93 7.53
C ALA A 74 20.24 10.83 7.89
N VAL A 75 19.84 10.72 9.17
CA VAL A 75 19.52 11.76 10.16
C VAL A 75 18.85 13.07 9.68
N ALA A 76 17.78 13.42 10.40
CA ALA A 76 16.95 14.60 10.24
C ALA A 76 17.61 15.96 10.60
N SER A 77 17.07 17.02 9.97
CA SER A 77 16.88 18.44 10.42
C SER A 77 17.99 19.48 10.10
N PRO A 78 17.71 20.82 10.11
CA PRO A 78 16.69 21.62 9.39
C PRO A 78 17.26 22.87 8.64
N GLN A 79 16.39 23.51 7.82
CA GLN A 79 16.37 24.94 7.44
C GLN A 79 17.40 25.52 6.43
N GLY A 80 16.87 26.25 5.42
CA GLY A 80 17.38 27.58 5.07
C GLY A 80 17.84 27.85 3.63
N THR A 81 17.00 28.60 2.90
CA THR A 81 17.33 29.71 1.95
C THR A 81 17.86 29.43 0.52
N VAL A 82 16.92 29.61 -0.42
CA VAL A 82 16.93 30.41 -1.68
C VAL A 82 18.13 30.38 -2.63
N ALA A 83 17.88 29.99 -3.88
CA ALA A 83 18.09 30.79 -5.11
C ALA A 83 18.15 29.88 -6.36
N GLY A 84 17.56 30.33 -7.47
CA GLY A 84 18.02 29.93 -8.80
C GLY A 84 17.05 29.08 -9.63
N VAL A 85 16.30 29.80 -10.48
CA VAL A 85 15.42 29.37 -11.55
C VAL A 85 15.98 28.21 -12.40
N ALA A 86 15.26 27.10 -12.44
CA ALA A 86 15.13 26.25 -13.61
C ALA A 86 13.71 25.68 -13.58
N SER A 87 12.85 26.14 -14.49
CA SER A 87 11.53 25.56 -14.72
C SER A 87 11.69 24.20 -15.38
N VAL A 88 12.25 23.25 -14.64
CA VAL A 88 12.00 21.83 -14.86
C VAL A 88 10.54 21.68 -14.50
N LYS A 89 9.71 21.28 -15.46
CA LYS A 89 8.36 20.78 -15.17
C LYS A 89 8.56 19.49 -14.38
N VAL A 90 8.85 19.64 -13.09
CA VAL A 90 8.94 18.56 -12.13
C VAL A 90 7.60 17.87 -12.22
N PRO A 91 7.55 16.59 -12.67
CA PRO A 91 6.32 15.84 -12.61
C PRO A 91 5.87 15.89 -11.16
N ALA A 92 4.66 16.39 -10.93
CA ALA A 92 4.11 16.46 -9.59
C ALA A 92 4.19 15.06 -8.95
N PRO A 93 4.41 14.93 -7.64
CA PRO A 93 4.39 13.63 -6.98
C PRO A 93 3.02 13.00 -7.23
N GLY A 94 2.95 12.01 -8.14
CA GLY A 94 1.71 11.49 -8.70
C GLY A 94 1.64 11.46 -10.23
N SER A 95 2.61 12.01 -10.97
CA SER A 95 2.68 11.82 -12.42
C SER A 95 2.93 10.36 -12.74
N VAL A 96 1.88 9.71 -13.24
CA VAL A 96 1.89 8.42 -13.90
C VAL A 96 3.00 8.45 -14.96
N GLY A 97 3.93 7.49 -14.90
CA GLY A 97 5.18 7.51 -15.67
C GLY A 97 5.00 7.75 -17.18
N GLU A 98 6.11 8.02 -17.86
CA GLU A 98 6.13 8.41 -19.28
C GLU A 98 5.39 7.39 -20.18
N ILE A 99 4.41 7.87 -20.95
CA ILE A 99 3.58 7.07 -21.86
C ILE A 99 4.17 7.20 -23.27
N ALA A 100 4.45 6.06 -23.92
CA ALA A 100 4.92 6.04 -25.30
C ALA A 100 3.75 6.30 -26.27
N LEU A 101 3.70 7.51 -26.82
CA LEU A 101 2.73 7.93 -27.82
C LEU A 101 3.35 7.82 -29.20
N HIS A 102 2.77 6.97 -30.06
CA HIS A 102 3.20 6.84 -31.45
C HIS A 102 2.08 7.30 -32.37
N ASP A 103 2.34 8.39 -33.10
CA ASP A 103 1.45 9.03 -34.07
C ASP A 103 0.12 9.60 -33.52
N VAL A 104 -0.17 9.43 -32.23
CA VAL A 104 -1.40 9.94 -31.59
C VAL A 104 -1.12 11.25 -30.85
N PRO A 105 -1.95 12.30 -30.99
CA PRO A 105 -1.86 13.52 -30.19
C PRO A 105 -2.12 13.26 -28.69
N GLU A 106 -1.48 14.04 -27.81
CA GLU A 106 -1.64 13.92 -26.35
C GLU A 106 -3.10 14.07 -25.88
N GLU A 107 -3.89 14.94 -26.53
CA GLU A 107 -5.32 15.13 -26.26
C GLU A 107 -6.14 13.87 -26.56
N THR A 108 -5.92 13.28 -27.74
CA THR A 108 -6.58 12.03 -28.15
C THR A 108 -6.19 10.89 -27.21
N ALA A 109 -4.91 10.83 -26.81
CA ALA A 109 -4.43 9.86 -25.84
C ALA A 109 -5.18 9.99 -24.50
N ALA A 110 -5.27 11.19 -23.95
CA ALA A 110 -5.98 11.44 -22.69
C ALA A 110 -7.47 11.04 -22.76
N MET A 111 -8.11 11.31 -23.89
CA MET A 111 -9.49 10.90 -24.14
C MET A 111 -9.63 9.37 -24.16
N LEU A 112 -8.72 8.66 -24.83
CA LEU A 112 -8.67 7.19 -24.80
C LEU A 112 -8.46 6.66 -23.38
N MET A 113 -7.62 7.32 -22.58
CA MET A 113 -7.40 6.93 -21.18
C MET A 113 -8.67 7.05 -20.34
N ALA A 114 -9.42 8.14 -20.52
CA ALA A 114 -10.67 8.38 -19.81
C ALA A 114 -11.76 7.37 -20.17
N ILE A 115 -11.91 7.05 -21.46
CA ILE A 115 -12.91 6.08 -21.94
C ILE A 115 -12.61 4.68 -21.38
N VAL A 116 -11.35 4.27 -21.40
CA VAL A 116 -10.97 2.93 -20.91
C VAL A 116 -11.14 2.86 -19.39
N ALA A 117 -10.82 3.92 -18.64
CA ALA A 117 -11.07 3.98 -17.21
C ALA A 117 -12.57 3.85 -16.87
N ASP A 118 -13.43 4.58 -17.58
CA ASP A 118 -14.90 4.49 -17.44
C ASP A 118 -15.44 3.10 -17.77
N ARG A 119 -14.89 2.45 -18.80
CA ARG A 119 -15.32 1.10 -19.20
C ARG A 119 -14.84 -0.01 -18.26
N MET A 120 -13.68 0.18 -17.63
CA MET A 120 -13.10 -0.80 -16.70
C MET A 120 -13.53 -0.57 -15.26
N ASP A 121 -14.18 0.56 -14.94
CA ASP A 121 -14.50 0.99 -13.58
C ASP A 121 -13.27 1.03 -12.65
N VAL A 122 -12.09 1.32 -13.24
CA VAL A 122 -10.81 1.43 -12.53
C VAL A 122 -10.37 2.90 -12.54
N PRO A 123 -10.07 3.50 -11.38
CA PRO A 123 -9.61 4.89 -11.33
C PRO A 123 -8.28 5.07 -12.08
N LEU A 124 -8.12 6.23 -12.74
CA LEU A 124 -6.96 6.55 -13.59
C LEU A 124 -5.59 6.39 -12.87
N ASN A 125 -5.57 6.45 -11.54
CA ASN A 125 -4.37 6.31 -10.71
C ASN A 125 -3.80 4.87 -10.73
N GLU A 126 -4.65 3.86 -10.94
CA GLU A 126 -4.28 2.44 -10.97
C GLU A 126 -4.13 1.92 -12.41
N LEU A 127 -4.65 2.65 -13.39
CA LEU A 127 -4.60 2.31 -14.81
C LEU A 127 -3.29 2.81 -15.44
N ARG A 128 -2.51 1.91 -16.05
CA ARG A 128 -1.23 2.25 -16.71
C ARG A 128 -1.24 1.87 -18.19
N PHE A 129 -1.30 2.87 -19.05
CA PHE A 129 -1.13 2.71 -20.49
C PHE A 129 0.35 2.52 -20.84
N ARG A 130 0.67 1.39 -21.48
CA ARG A 130 2.06 1.08 -21.90
C ARG A 130 2.43 1.75 -23.22
N SER A 131 1.52 1.77 -24.18
CA SER A 131 1.70 2.43 -25.48
C SER A 131 0.36 2.69 -26.14
N ILE A 132 0.19 3.83 -26.81
CA ILE A 132 -0.98 4.13 -27.65
C ILE A 132 -0.47 4.34 -29.08
N ARG A 133 -1.02 3.58 -30.02
CA ARG A 133 -0.63 3.59 -31.44
C ARG A 133 -1.87 3.59 -32.31
N GLU A 134 -1.86 4.38 -33.37
CA GLU A 134 -2.81 4.24 -34.47
C GLU A 134 -2.41 3.02 -35.31
N ILE A 135 -3.36 2.13 -35.60
CA ILE A 135 -3.14 1.03 -36.53
C ILE A 135 -3.36 1.60 -37.92
N LYS A 136 -2.30 1.64 -38.72
CA LYS A 136 -2.39 1.92 -40.16
C LYS A 136 -2.64 0.57 -40.82
N ASP A 137 -3.85 0.36 -41.29
CA ASP A 137 -4.17 -0.78 -42.14
C ASP A 137 -3.48 -0.51 -43.49
N ASP A 138 -2.28 -1.07 -43.67
CA ASP A 138 -1.68 -1.22 -44.99
C ASP A 138 -2.53 -2.28 -45.71
N GLU A 139 -3.40 -1.83 -46.63
CA GLU A 139 -4.28 -2.58 -47.56
C GLU A 139 -4.33 -4.12 -47.46
#